data_AF-A0A401FKZ4-F1
#
_entry.id   AF-A0A401FKZ4-F1
#
_cell.length_a   1.000
_cell.length_b   1.000
_cell.length_c   1.000
_cell.angle_alpha   90.00
_cell.angle_beta   90.00
_cell.angle_gamma   90.00
#
_symmetry.space_group_name_H-M   'P 1'
#
loop_
_entity.id
_entity.type
_entity.pdbx_description
1 polymer ?
#
loop_
_entity_poly.entity_id
_entity_poly.type
_entity_poly.pdbx_seq_one_letter_code
_entity_poly.pdbx_strand_id
1 'polypeptide(L)'
;MPPQLANHYAQTLIGHARFGQTTKQIADQTGFEPDEVWLWLYIGDCLMVREFANLHNPALELLFQGIEKDQLSHSALLTRDMFLRSRNQSLAEIASKRQVKITTVKEHLLECAILLTDPRPLFKLVLSRQTIVELDKRAPQLVTEWKFDQTLEKQLNIDFFEFRMYQIMRSRENGS
;
A
#
# COMPACT_ATOMS: atom_id res chain seq x y z
N MET A 1 4.61 -15.38 -16.51
CA MET A 1 6.09 -15.37 -16.55
C MET A 1 6.54 -15.80 -17.95
N PRO A 2 7.57 -15.19 -18.57
CA PRO A 2 8.11 -15.66 -19.85
C PRO A 2 8.54 -17.14 -19.77
N PRO A 3 8.30 -17.98 -20.79
CA PRO A 3 8.52 -19.43 -20.70
C PRO A 3 9.95 -19.84 -20.33
N GLN A 4 10.96 -19.15 -20.85
CA GLN A 4 12.37 -19.44 -20.54
C GLN A 4 12.69 -19.17 -19.07
N LEU A 5 12.24 -18.03 -18.54
CA LEU A 5 12.39 -17.70 -17.12
C LEU A 5 11.67 -18.74 -16.24
N ALA A 6 10.46 -19.16 -16.62
CA ALA A 6 9.70 -20.16 -15.88
C ALA A 6 10.40 -21.52 -15.83
N ASN A 7 11.01 -21.95 -16.94
CA ASN A 7 11.74 -23.21 -16.99
C ASN A 7 12.99 -23.20 -16.09
N HIS A 8 13.80 -22.13 -16.16
CA HIS A 8 15.00 -22.02 -15.33
C HIS A 8 14.66 -21.83 -13.86
N TYR A 9 13.61 -21.07 -13.56
CA TYR A 9 13.12 -20.93 -12.20
C TYR A 9 12.59 -22.27 -11.65
N ALA A 10 11.87 -23.06 -12.44
CA ALA A 10 11.42 -24.38 -12.00
C ALA A 10 12.58 -25.36 -11.75
N GLN A 11 13.72 -25.19 -12.43
CA GLN A 11 14.92 -26.00 -12.22
C GLN A 11 15.60 -25.72 -10.87
N THR A 12 15.37 -24.57 -10.23
CA THR A 12 15.92 -24.30 -8.89
C THR A 12 15.10 -24.94 -7.77
N LEU A 13 13.87 -25.35 -8.05
CA LEU A 13 12.97 -25.91 -7.05
C LEU A 13 13.46 -27.29 -6.57
N ILE A 14 13.50 -27.46 -5.26
CA ILE A 14 13.90 -28.71 -4.61
C ILE A 14 12.65 -29.57 -4.40
N GLY A 15 12.75 -30.85 -4.78
CA GLY A 15 11.69 -31.83 -4.58
C GLY A 15 12.18 -33.04 -3.79
N HIS A 16 11.27 -33.95 -3.45
CA HIS A 16 11.65 -35.21 -2.83
C HIS A 16 12.56 -36.01 -3.79
N ALA A 17 13.82 -36.22 -3.38
CA ALA A 17 14.90 -36.82 -4.17
C ALA A 17 15.36 -36.04 -5.42
N ARG A 18 15.03 -34.75 -5.54
CA ARG A 18 15.56 -33.87 -6.61
C ARG A 18 16.21 -32.64 -6.02
N PHE A 19 17.51 -32.49 -6.27
CA PHE A 19 18.24 -31.27 -5.96
C PHE A 19 17.93 -30.21 -7.01
N GLY A 20 17.62 -29.00 -6.56
CA GLY A 20 17.52 -27.83 -7.42
C GLY A 20 18.88 -27.46 -8.01
N GLN A 21 18.87 -26.90 -9.20
CA GLN A 21 20.08 -26.36 -9.82
C GLN A 21 20.52 -25.07 -9.13
N THR A 22 21.83 -24.90 -9.04
CA THR A 22 22.45 -23.66 -8.57
C THR A 22 22.49 -22.61 -9.68
N THR A 23 22.61 -21.33 -9.30
CA THR A 23 22.83 -20.20 -10.22
C THR A 23 23.98 -20.47 -11.20
N LYS A 24 25.07 -21.07 -10.72
CA LYS A 24 26.22 -21.44 -11.56
C LYS A 24 25.88 -22.51 -12.61
N GLN A 25 25.15 -23.55 -12.22
CA GLN A 25 24.75 -24.60 -13.16
C GLN A 25 23.79 -24.09 -14.24
N ILE A 26 22.94 -23.12 -13.90
CA ILE A 26 22.05 -22.47 -14.86
C ILE A 26 22.84 -21.52 -15.77
N ALA A 27 23.80 -20.75 -15.23
CA ALA A 27 24.71 -19.92 -16.01
C ALA A 27 25.47 -20.75 -17.05
N ASP A 28 26.07 -21.86 -16.63
CA ASP A 28 26.79 -22.80 -17.51
C ASP A 28 25.90 -23.37 -18.64
N GLN A 29 24.59 -23.53 -18.41
CA GLN A 29 23.64 -24.05 -19.41
C GLN A 29 23.10 -22.98 -20.37
N THR A 30 23.02 -21.74 -19.92
CA THR A 30 22.37 -20.64 -20.66
C THR A 30 23.38 -19.72 -21.34
N GLY A 31 24.64 -19.73 -20.90
CA GLY A 31 25.68 -18.82 -21.36
C GLY A 31 25.59 -17.42 -20.74
N PHE A 32 24.71 -17.22 -19.75
CA PHE A 32 24.63 -15.98 -18.98
C PHE A 32 25.67 -15.94 -17.86
N GLU A 33 25.99 -14.74 -17.41
CA GLU A 33 26.81 -14.57 -16.21
C GLU A 33 25.99 -14.93 -14.95
N PRO A 34 26.64 -15.46 -13.89
CA PRO A 34 25.95 -15.83 -12.66
C PRO A 34 25.09 -14.72 -12.04
N ASP A 35 25.53 -13.45 -12.14
CA ASP A 35 24.78 -12.31 -11.60
C ASP A 35 23.50 -12.02 -12.41
N GLU A 36 23.53 -12.23 -13.73
CA GLU A 36 22.34 -12.13 -14.58
C GLU A 36 21.35 -13.22 -14.20
N VAL A 37 21.81 -14.46 -14.05
CA VAL A 37 20.96 -15.58 -13.61
C VAL A 37 20.37 -15.29 -12.22
N TRP A 38 21.14 -14.74 -11.29
CA TRP A 38 20.64 -14.34 -9.98
C TRP A 38 19.49 -13.32 -10.09
N LEU A 39 19.66 -12.29 -10.93
CA LEU A 39 18.62 -11.28 -11.14
C LEU A 39 17.36 -11.88 -11.77
N TRP A 40 17.52 -12.81 -12.70
CA TRP A 40 16.40 -13.54 -13.30
C TRP A 40 15.65 -14.36 -12.26
N LEU A 41 16.35 -15.10 -11.40
CA LEU A 41 15.73 -15.88 -10.33
C LEU A 41 14.99 -14.99 -9.33
N TYR A 42 15.56 -13.84 -8.98
CA TYR A 42 14.91 -12.83 -8.13
C TYR A 42 13.61 -12.29 -8.76
N ILE A 43 13.63 -11.97 -10.06
CA ILE A 43 12.41 -11.59 -10.79
C ILE A 43 11.40 -12.76 -10.78
N GLY A 44 11.89 -14.00 -10.92
CA GLY A 44 11.12 -15.22 -10.80
C GLY A 44 10.39 -15.33 -9.46
N ASP A 45 11.09 -15.10 -8.34
CA ASP A 45 10.53 -15.09 -6.99
C ASP A 45 9.41 -14.05 -6.87
N CYS A 46 9.66 -12.81 -7.32
CA CYS A 46 8.66 -11.74 -7.28
C CYS A 46 7.40 -12.08 -8.08
N LEU A 47 7.57 -12.64 -9.28
CA LEU A 47 6.46 -13.05 -10.13
C LEU A 47 5.69 -14.22 -9.50
N MET A 48 6.38 -15.21 -8.94
CA MET A 48 5.78 -16.36 -8.28
C MET A 48 4.92 -15.93 -7.07
N VAL A 49 5.46 -15.07 -6.20
CA VAL A 49 4.73 -14.50 -5.06
C VAL A 49 3.49 -13.75 -5.53
N ARG A 50 3.61 -12.92 -6.58
CA ARG A 50 2.48 -12.19 -7.15
C ARG A 50 1.38 -13.12 -7.69
N GLU A 51 1.76 -14.16 -8.43
CA GLU A 51 0.78 -15.13 -8.95
C GLU A 51 0.12 -15.92 -7.80
N PHE A 52 0.87 -16.30 -6.76
CA PHE A 52 0.32 -16.98 -5.59
C PHE A 52 -0.69 -16.12 -4.84
N ALA A 53 -0.42 -14.82 -4.68
CA ALA A 53 -1.37 -13.87 -4.10
C ALA A 53 -2.68 -13.77 -4.92
N ASN A 54 -2.61 -13.92 -6.24
CA ASN A 54 -3.79 -13.86 -7.12
C ASN A 54 -4.63 -15.15 -7.11
N LEU A 55 -4.03 -16.30 -6.77
CA LEU A 55 -4.69 -17.61 -6.85
C LEU A 55 -5.71 -17.89 -5.73
N HIS A 56 -5.68 -17.12 -4.63
CA HIS A 56 -6.58 -17.29 -3.46
C HIS A 56 -6.70 -18.76 -3.01
N ASN A 57 -5.56 -19.46 -2.92
CA ASN A 57 -5.50 -20.87 -2.55
C ASN A 57 -5.16 -21.02 -1.06
N PRO A 58 -6.06 -21.59 -0.23
CA PRO A 58 -5.86 -21.68 1.22
C PRO A 58 -4.58 -22.41 1.64
N ALA A 59 -4.12 -23.40 0.87
CA ALA A 59 -2.89 -24.14 1.20
C ALA A 59 -1.63 -23.30 0.93
N LEU A 60 -1.66 -22.45 -0.10
CA LEU A 60 -0.55 -21.53 -0.40
C LEU A 60 -0.54 -20.34 0.57
N GLU A 61 -1.72 -19.85 0.99
CA GLU A 61 -1.84 -18.78 1.99
C GLU A 61 -1.15 -19.15 3.31
N LEU A 62 -1.23 -20.42 3.73
CA LEU A 62 -0.52 -20.92 4.92
C LEU A 62 1.01 -20.80 4.81
N LEU A 63 1.59 -20.86 3.60
CA LEU A 63 3.03 -20.72 3.39
C LEU A 63 3.51 -19.28 3.59
N PHE A 64 2.62 -18.30 3.42
CA PHE A 64 2.92 -16.88 3.59
C PHE A 64 2.47 -16.33 4.94
N GLN A 65 1.75 -17.12 5.74
CA GLN A 65 1.28 -16.71 7.06
C GLN A 65 2.46 -16.31 7.96
N GLY A 66 2.50 -15.04 8.38
CA GLY A 66 3.57 -14.49 9.21
C GLY A 66 4.78 -13.93 8.45
N ILE A 67 4.84 -14.08 7.11
CA ILE A 67 5.80 -13.38 6.24
C ILE A 67 5.28 -11.99 5.88
N GLU A 68 3.96 -11.81 5.84
CA GLU A 68 3.30 -10.53 5.67
C GLU A 68 3.73 -9.58 6.79
N LYS A 69 4.65 -8.66 6.48
CA LYS A 69 4.81 -7.46 7.29
C LYS A 69 3.63 -6.57 6.98
N ASP A 70 2.79 -6.34 7.98
CA ASP A 70 1.81 -5.26 7.91
C ASP A 70 2.54 -3.98 7.50
N GLN A 71 2.18 -3.43 6.34
CA GLN A 71 2.74 -2.15 5.89
C GLN A 71 2.39 -1.02 6.86
N LEU A 72 1.35 -1.23 7.66
CA LEU A 72 0.85 -0.30 8.68
C LEU A 72 1.30 -0.73 10.07
N SER A 73 1.74 0.23 10.87
CA SER A 73 1.99 -0.04 12.29
C SER A 73 0.71 -0.47 13.02
N HIS A 74 0.85 -1.31 14.04
CA HIS A 74 -0.27 -1.68 14.92
C HIS A 74 -0.98 -0.44 15.52
N SER A 75 -0.22 0.61 15.82
CA SER A 75 -0.73 1.89 16.31
C SER A 75 -1.62 2.61 15.29
N ALA A 76 -1.25 2.57 14.00
CA ALA A 76 -2.05 3.14 12.93
C ALA A 76 -3.36 2.36 12.72
N LEU A 77 -3.28 1.02 12.72
CA LEU A 77 -4.45 0.14 12.62
C LEU A 77 -5.45 0.39 13.77
N LEU A 78 -4.95 0.50 15.02
CA LEU A 78 -5.80 0.80 16.17
C LEU A 78 -6.47 2.18 16.04
N THR A 79 -5.73 3.20 15.55
CA THR A 79 -6.27 4.55 15.32
C THR A 79 -7.39 4.51 14.29
N ARG A 80 -7.16 3.84 13.17
CA ARG A 80 -8.14 3.63 12.10
C ARG A 80 -9.39 2.95 12.66
N ASP A 81 -9.25 1.87 13.40
CA ASP A 81 -10.38 1.11 13.91
C ASP A 81 -11.23 1.93 14.90
N MET A 82 -10.58 2.70 15.77
CA MET A 82 -11.27 3.63 16.65
C MET A 82 -12.01 4.72 15.86
N PHE A 83 -11.38 5.27 14.81
CA PHE A 83 -11.99 6.28 13.95
C PHE A 83 -13.20 5.75 13.18
N LEU A 84 -13.08 4.61 12.52
CA LEU A 84 -14.16 4.00 11.73
C LEU A 84 -15.37 3.60 12.58
N ARG A 85 -15.16 3.19 13.84
CA ARG A 85 -16.23 2.83 14.78
C ARG A 85 -16.90 4.06 15.40
N SER A 86 -16.25 5.20 15.37
CA SER A 86 -16.70 6.41 16.05
C SER A 86 -17.53 7.29 15.13
N ARG A 87 -18.83 7.01 15.01
CA ARG A 87 -19.74 7.84 14.19
C ARG A 87 -19.78 9.31 14.63
N ASN A 88 -19.49 9.61 15.91
CA ASN A 88 -19.60 10.96 16.49
C ASN A 88 -18.38 11.40 17.31
N GLN A 89 -17.23 10.69 17.26
CA GLN A 89 -16.05 11.15 18.00
C GLN A 89 -15.15 12.00 17.11
N SER A 90 -14.73 13.13 17.64
CA SER A 90 -13.69 13.97 17.09
C SER A 90 -12.33 13.29 17.16
N LEU A 91 -11.40 13.71 16.28
CA LEU A 91 -10.01 13.26 16.33
C LEU A 91 -9.34 13.61 17.67
N ALA A 92 -9.77 14.68 18.33
CA ALA A 92 -9.28 15.07 19.66
C ALA A 92 -9.70 14.07 20.76
N GLU A 93 -10.92 13.55 20.70
CA GLU A 93 -11.37 12.51 21.63
C GLU A 93 -10.64 11.19 21.41
N ILE A 94 -10.37 10.82 20.15
CA ILE A 94 -9.55 9.65 19.82
C ILE A 94 -8.13 9.84 20.36
N ALA A 95 -7.53 11.01 20.14
CA ALA A 95 -6.20 11.34 20.65
C ALA A 95 -6.14 11.23 22.18
N SER A 96 -7.14 11.77 22.88
CA SER A 96 -7.27 11.69 24.33
C SER A 96 -7.41 10.25 24.83
N LYS A 97 -8.31 9.45 24.24
CA LYS A 97 -8.50 8.04 24.62
C LYS A 97 -7.26 7.20 24.37
N ARG A 98 -6.54 7.48 23.28
CA ARG A 98 -5.29 6.80 22.92
C ARG A 98 -4.07 7.33 23.68
N GLN A 99 -4.20 8.43 24.43
CA GLN A 99 -3.08 9.11 25.09
C GLN A 99 -1.95 9.48 24.10
N VAL A 100 -2.33 9.97 22.92
CA VAL A 100 -1.38 10.46 21.89
C VAL A 100 -1.75 11.88 21.47
N LYS A 101 -0.85 12.54 20.72
CA LYS A 101 -1.15 13.86 20.14
C LYS A 101 -2.15 13.73 18.99
N ILE A 102 -2.97 14.76 18.78
CA ILE A 102 -3.88 14.83 17.62
C ILE A 102 -3.13 14.76 16.29
N THR A 103 -1.92 15.32 16.22
CA THR A 103 -1.04 15.23 15.03
C THR A 103 -0.70 13.78 14.71
N THR A 104 -0.40 12.96 15.72
CA THR A 104 -0.13 11.53 15.57
C THR A 104 -1.36 10.76 15.09
N VAL A 105 -2.56 11.12 15.54
CA VAL A 105 -3.80 10.55 15.00
C VAL A 105 -3.95 10.87 13.51
N LYS A 106 -3.73 12.13 13.12
CA LYS A 106 -3.79 12.57 11.72
C LYS A 106 -2.75 11.85 10.86
N GLU A 107 -1.52 11.72 11.34
CA GLU A 107 -0.44 10.99 10.66
C GLU A 107 -0.81 9.52 10.41
N HIS A 108 -1.30 8.81 11.43
CA HIS A 108 -1.77 7.43 11.27
C HIS A 108 -2.90 7.29 10.24
N LEU A 109 -3.86 8.23 10.23
CA LEU A 109 -4.98 8.19 9.29
C LEU A 109 -4.52 8.48 7.85
N LEU A 110 -3.53 9.38 7.67
CA LEU A 110 -2.90 9.61 6.37
C LEU A 110 -2.12 8.37 5.90
N GLU A 111 -1.36 7.73 6.80
CA GLU A 111 -0.65 6.47 6.53
C GLU A 111 -1.63 5.39 6.05
N CYS A 112 -2.75 5.23 6.75
CA CYS A 112 -3.82 4.32 6.35
C CYS A 112 -4.42 4.69 4.99
N ALA A 113 -4.64 5.98 4.71
CA ALA A 113 -5.17 6.43 3.43
C ALA A 113 -4.24 6.12 2.24
N ILE A 114 -2.93 6.07 2.49
CA ILE A 114 -1.90 5.75 1.50
C ILE A 114 -1.77 4.23 1.32
N LEU A 115 -1.67 3.46 2.41
CA LEU A 115 -1.23 2.06 2.35
C LEU A 115 -2.38 1.05 2.29
N LEU A 116 -3.60 1.40 2.71
CA LEU A 116 -4.72 0.46 2.62
C LEU A 116 -5.10 0.20 1.16
N THR A 117 -5.50 -1.03 0.88
CA THR A 117 -6.10 -1.42 -0.41
C THR A 117 -7.38 -0.62 -0.67
N ASP A 118 -8.24 -0.47 0.34
CA ASP A 118 -9.48 0.31 0.28
C ASP A 118 -9.58 1.37 1.40
N PRO A 119 -9.11 2.60 1.15
CA PRO A 119 -9.23 3.71 2.11
C PRO A 119 -10.54 4.52 1.99
N ARG A 120 -11.49 4.13 1.12
CA ARG A 120 -12.73 4.90 0.87
C ARG A 120 -13.53 5.24 2.13
N PRO A 121 -13.66 4.34 3.14
CA PRO A 121 -14.36 4.68 4.38
C PRO A 121 -13.73 5.86 5.14
N LEU A 122 -12.39 6.00 5.08
CA LEU A 122 -11.69 7.11 5.73
C LEU A 122 -12.01 8.43 5.04
N PHE A 123 -11.94 8.46 3.70
CA PHE A 123 -12.28 9.67 2.94
C PHE A 123 -13.70 10.14 3.20
N LYS A 124 -14.67 9.22 3.26
CA LYS A 124 -16.08 9.56 3.52
C LYS A 124 -16.32 10.18 4.89
N LEU A 125 -15.53 9.79 5.90
CA LEU A 125 -15.66 10.31 7.26
C LEU A 125 -14.91 11.63 7.46
N VAL A 126 -13.81 11.84 6.73
CA VAL A 126 -13.01 13.08 6.84
C VAL A 126 -13.53 14.17 5.90
N LEU A 127 -13.86 13.83 4.66
CA LEU A 127 -14.19 14.81 3.62
C LEU A 127 -15.71 14.87 3.42
N SER A 128 -16.29 16.04 3.69
CA SER A 128 -17.67 16.29 3.34
C SER A 128 -17.85 16.33 1.81
N ARG A 129 -19.04 16.00 1.32
CA ARG A 129 -19.36 16.12 -0.12
C ARG A 129 -19.16 17.55 -0.63
N GLN A 130 -19.50 18.55 0.19
CA GLN A 130 -19.32 19.96 -0.17
C GLN A 130 -17.83 20.30 -0.29
N THR A 131 -17.01 19.84 0.66
CA THR A 131 -15.55 20.02 0.62
C THR A 131 -14.95 19.44 -0.66
N ILE A 132 -15.35 18.22 -1.05
CA ILE A 132 -14.87 17.58 -2.28
C ILE A 132 -15.23 18.42 -3.50
N VAL A 133 -16.51 18.83 -3.63
CA VAL A 133 -16.98 19.64 -4.76
C VAL A 133 -16.23 20.97 -4.87
N GLU A 134 -15.96 21.63 -3.75
CA GLU A 134 -15.23 22.90 -3.77
C GLU A 134 -13.74 22.74 -4.08
N LEU A 135 -13.13 21.63 -3.63
CA LEU A 135 -11.75 21.30 -3.98
C LEU A 135 -11.63 20.91 -5.46
N ASP A 136 -12.56 20.14 -6.00
CA ASP A 136 -12.56 19.73 -7.42
C ASP A 136 -12.61 20.93 -8.39
N LYS A 137 -13.30 22.01 -8.02
CA LYS A 137 -13.33 23.25 -8.82
C LYS A 137 -11.99 23.97 -8.92
N ARG A 138 -11.09 23.73 -7.96
CA ARG A 138 -9.81 24.45 -7.80
C ARG A 138 -8.60 23.56 -8.08
N ALA A 139 -8.77 22.24 -8.00
CA ALA A 139 -7.70 21.29 -8.12
C ALA A 139 -7.03 21.39 -9.51
N PRO A 140 -5.70 21.45 -9.56
CA PRO A 140 -4.97 21.35 -10.82
C PRO A 140 -5.07 19.92 -11.38
N GLN A 141 -4.66 19.74 -12.64
CA GLN A 141 -4.60 18.41 -13.26
C GLN A 141 -3.72 17.45 -12.45
N LEU A 142 -2.56 17.93 -11.98
CA LEU A 142 -1.64 17.17 -11.13
C LEU A 142 -1.86 17.53 -9.66
N VAL A 143 -2.84 16.89 -9.04
CA VAL A 143 -3.26 17.17 -7.66
C VAL A 143 -2.14 16.98 -6.62
N THR A 144 -1.14 16.13 -6.92
CA THR A 144 0.00 15.83 -6.03
C THR A 144 0.95 17.01 -5.85
N GLU A 145 1.01 17.93 -6.82
CA GLU A 145 1.82 19.15 -6.75
C GLU A 145 1.07 20.33 -6.13
N TRP A 146 -0.24 20.19 -5.90
CA TRP A 146 -1.05 21.25 -5.32
C TRP A 146 -0.61 21.52 -3.87
N LYS A 147 -0.32 22.79 -3.55
CA LYS A 147 0.14 23.19 -2.21
C LYS A 147 -1.02 23.74 -1.39
N PHE A 148 -1.04 23.37 -0.12
CA PHE A 148 -1.92 23.98 0.85
C PHE A 148 -1.44 25.40 1.16
N ASP A 149 -2.36 26.35 1.20
CA ASP A 149 -2.08 27.73 1.57
C ASP A 149 -3.19 28.32 2.44
N GLN A 150 -2.93 29.50 3.03
CA GLN A 150 -3.86 30.19 3.92
C GLN A 150 -5.12 30.69 3.19
N THR A 151 -5.05 30.87 1.87
CA THR A 151 -6.22 31.29 1.07
C THR A 151 -7.22 30.15 1.01
N LEU A 152 -6.75 28.95 0.73
CA LEU A 152 -7.56 27.74 0.67
C LEU A 152 -8.14 27.39 2.05
N GLU A 153 -7.32 27.47 3.10
CA GLU A 153 -7.74 27.26 4.49
C GLU A 153 -8.94 28.16 4.84
N LYS A 154 -8.84 29.47 4.58
CA LYS A 154 -9.89 30.44 4.92
C LYS A 154 -11.13 30.32 4.04
N GLN A 155 -10.96 30.06 2.74
CA GLN A 155 -12.09 30.00 1.80
C GLN A 155 -12.94 28.75 2.00
N LEU A 156 -12.31 27.62 2.33
CA LEU A 156 -12.99 26.33 2.43
C LEU A 156 -13.21 25.88 3.88
N ASN A 157 -12.63 26.58 4.85
CA ASN A 157 -12.64 26.22 6.26
C ASN A 157 -12.19 24.76 6.47
N ILE A 158 -11.08 24.41 5.81
CA ILE A 158 -10.44 23.09 5.92
C ILE A 158 -9.04 23.25 6.48
N ASP A 159 -8.58 22.23 7.20
CA ASP A 159 -7.19 22.17 7.64
C ASP A 159 -6.27 21.43 6.64
N PHE A 160 -4.97 21.45 6.94
CA PHE A 160 -3.98 20.73 6.14
C PHE A 160 -4.25 19.22 6.04
N PHE A 161 -4.81 18.60 7.08
CA PHE A 161 -5.09 17.17 7.09
C PHE A 161 -6.22 16.81 6.13
N GLU A 162 -7.33 17.56 6.14
CA GLU A 162 -8.41 17.42 5.18
C GLU A 162 -7.91 17.63 3.74
N PHE A 163 -7.11 18.67 3.51
CA PHE A 163 -6.49 18.90 2.21
C PHE A 163 -5.63 17.71 1.75
N ARG A 164 -4.77 17.16 2.63
CA ARG A 164 -3.95 15.98 2.31
C ARG A 164 -4.80 14.74 2.02
N MET A 165 -5.89 14.53 2.77
CA MET A 165 -6.83 13.43 2.52
C MET A 165 -7.46 13.54 1.12
N TYR A 166 -7.81 14.76 0.68
CA TYR A 166 -8.30 15.00 -0.66
C TYR A 166 -7.24 14.70 -1.74
N GLN A 167 -6.00 15.17 -1.55
CA GLN A 167 -4.92 14.89 -2.52
C GLN A 167 -4.68 13.39 -2.68
N ILE A 168 -4.66 12.63 -1.59
CA ILE A 168 -4.49 11.17 -1.62
C ILE A 168 -5.68 10.53 -2.34
N MET A 169 -6.92 10.91 -2.00
CA MET A 169 -8.13 10.39 -2.64
C MET A 169 -8.07 10.55 -4.17
N ARG A 170 -7.81 11.78 -4.66
CA ARG A 170 -7.76 12.08 -6.10
C ARG A 170 -6.57 11.43 -6.79
N SER A 171 -5.41 11.36 -6.14
CA SER A 171 -4.25 10.68 -6.71
C SER A 171 -4.50 9.20 -6.95
N ARG A 172 -5.31 8.54 -6.11
CA ARG A 172 -5.67 7.12 -6.28
C ARG A 172 -6.70 6.90 -7.39
N GLU A 173 -7.64 7.82 -7.57
CA GLU A 173 -8.62 7.78 -8.66
C GLU A 173 -7.97 7.98 -10.05
N ASN A 174 -6.96 8.85 -10.14
CA ASN A 174 -6.23 9.12 -11.39
C ASN A 174 -5.12 8.10 -11.69
N GLY A 175 -4.71 7.29 -10.70
CA GLY A 175 -3.66 6.28 -10.80
C GLY A 175 -4.17 4.85 -11.00
N SER A 176 -5.44 4.68 -11.40
CA SER A 176 -6.09 3.39 -11.71
C SER A 176 -6.33 3.25 -13.21
#